data_AF-A0A7V3UN00-F1
#
_entry.id   AF-A0A7V3UN00-F1
#
_cell.length_a   1.000
_cell.length_b   1.000
_cell.length_c   1.000
_cell.angle_alpha   90.00
_cell.angle_beta   90.00
_cell.angle_gamma   90.00
#
_symmetry.space_group_name_H-M   'P 1'
#
loop_
_entity.id
_entity.type
_entity.pdbx_description
1 polymer ?
#
loop_
_entity_poly.entity_id
_entity_poly.type
_entity_poly.pdbx_seq_one_letter_code
_entity_poly.pdbx_strand_id
1 'polypeptide(L)'
;MGLPLHCHVFMDEILKKIDTWIEGHADEIIHLASRLIQIPSENKPPVGFELACQNHFRAVLEEAGAHVDYFFPEELEGFKESPLYLPGRTYKDRPNVVGT
;
A
#
# COMPACT_ATOMS: atom_id res chain seq x y z
N MET A 1 -15.60 -10.36 -30.67
CA MET A 1 -16.35 -11.31 -29.82
C MET A 1 -16.85 -10.53 -28.62
N GLY A 2 -18.13 -10.14 -28.63
CA GLY A 2 -18.75 -9.46 -27.48
C GLY A 2 -19.06 -10.48 -26.40
N LEU A 3 -18.85 -10.11 -25.13
CA LEU A 3 -19.30 -10.92 -24.01
C LEU A 3 -20.84 -11.04 -24.07
N PRO A 4 -21.42 -12.21 -23.71
CA PRO A 4 -22.86 -12.41 -23.77
C PRO A 4 -23.57 -11.37 -22.90
N LEU A 5 -24.75 -10.88 -23.35
CA LEU A 5 -25.51 -9.79 -22.71
C LEU A 5 -25.73 -10.00 -21.20
N HIS A 6 -25.86 -11.25 -20.76
CA HIS A 6 -25.97 -11.64 -19.35
C HIS A 6 -24.70 -11.34 -18.53
N CYS A 7 -23.51 -11.45 -19.11
CA CYS A 7 -22.25 -11.12 -18.47
C CYS A 7 -22.11 -9.61 -18.23
N HIS A 8 -22.63 -8.80 -19.16
CA HIS A 8 -22.66 -7.35 -19.02
C HIS A 8 -23.57 -6.91 -17.87
N VAL A 9 -24.82 -7.40 -17.81
CA VAL A 9 -25.74 -7.04 -16.72
C VAL A 9 -25.20 -7.47 -15.35
N PHE A 10 -24.60 -8.66 -15.26
CA PHE A 10 -23.98 -9.13 -14.01
C PHE A 10 -22.81 -8.26 -13.56
N MET A 11 -21.96 -7.81 -14.50
CA MET A 11 -20.85 -6.91 -14.19
C MET A 11 -21.37 -5.55 -13.69
N ASP A 12 -22.39 -5.00 -14.35
CA ASP A 12 -22.99 -3.72 -13.96
C ASP A 12 -23.58 -3.78 -12.53
N GLU A 13 -24.19 -4.91 -12.15
CA GLU A 13 -24.68 -5.13 -10.79
C GLU A 13 -23.55 -5.19 -9.75
N ILE A 14 -22.43 -5.83 -10.07
CA ILE A 14 -21.26 -5.88 -9.19
C ILE A 14 -20.67 -4.48 -9.03
N LEU A 15 -20.46 -3.76 -10.12
CA LEU A 15 -19.91 -2.40 -10.08
C LEU A 15 -20.78 -1.48 -9.23
N LYS A 16 -22.10 -1.55 -9.39
CA LYS A 16 -23.03 -0.77 -8.57
C LYS A 16 -22.94 -1.11 -7.08
N LYS A 17 -22.75 -2.39 -6.74
CA LYS A 17 -22.54 -2.80 -5.33
C LYS A 17 -21.22 -2.26 -4.78
N ILE A 18 -20.16 -2.27 -5.59
CA ILE A 18 -18.87 -1.68 -5.21
C ILE A 18 -19.03 -0.18 -5.00
N ASP A 19 -19.69 0.54 -5.90
CA ASP A 19 -19.93 1.98 -5.76
C ASP A 19 -20.72 2.31 -4.49
N THR A 20 -21.82 1.59 -4.24
CA THR A 20 -22.61 1.77 -3.00
C THR A 20 -21.78 1.46 -1.75
N TRP A 21 -20.91 0.45 -1.81
CA TRP A 21 -20.01 0.14 -0.71
C TRP A 21 -19.00 1.26 -0.48
N ILE A 22 -18.36 1.78 -1.54
CA ILE A 22 -17.41 2.89 -1.45
C ILE A 22 -18.08 4.14 -0.89
N GLU A 23 -19.27 4.49 -1.38
CA GLU A 23 -20.05 5.62 -0.88
C GLU A 23 -20.37 5.47 0.61
N GLY A 24 -20.73 4.24 1.04
CA GLY A 24 -21.01 3.93 2.44
C GLY A 24 -19.79 3.97 3.38
N HIS A 25 -18.56 3.90 2.84
CA HIS A 25 -17.31 3.90 3.62
C HIS A 25 -16.43 5.13 3.30
N ALA A 26 -16.97 6.16 2.66
CA ALA A 26 -16.21 7.34 2.25
C ALA A 26 -15.49 8.01 3.42
N ASP A 27 -16.12 8.09 4.59
CA ASP A 27 -15.53 8.67 5.80
C ASP A 27 -14.31 7.87 6.29
N GLU A 28 -14.36 6.54 6.23
CA GLU A 28 -13.23 5.68 6.60
C GLU A 28 -12.06 5.84 5.64
N ILE A 29 -12.35 5.91 4.34
CA ILE A 29 -11.34 6.14 3.28
C ILE A 29 -10.67 7.50 3.49
N ILE A 30 -11.46 8.55 3.71
CA ILE A 30 -10.95 9.90 3.97
C ILE A 30 -10.16 9.94 5.28
N HIS A 31 -10.63 9.27 6.32
CA HIS A 31 -9.93 9.17 7.59
C HIS A 31 -8.55 8.51 7.41
N LEU A 32 -8.49 7.36 6.75
CA LEU A 32 -7.23 6.66 6.47
C LEU A 32 -6.27 7.57 5.68
N ALA A 33 -6.74 8.20 4.60
CA ALA A 33 -5.94 9.13 3.81
C ALA A 33 -5.41 10.30 4.66
N SER A 34 -6.26 10.87 5.52
CA SER A 34 -5.89 11.95 6.43
C SER A 34 -4.80 11.51 7.41
N ARG A 35 -4.92 10.31 8.00
CA ARG A 35 -3.91 9.77 8.93
C ARG A 35 -2.57 9.56 8.23
N LEU A 36 -2.57 9.01 7.00
CA LEU A 36 -1.34 8.81 6.24
C LEU A 36 -0.62 10.13 5.94
N ILE A 37 -1.35 11.19 5.57
CA ILE A 37 -0.77 12.52 5.29
C ILE A 37 -0.21 13.18 6.57
N GLN A 38 -0.78 12.88 7.74
CA GLN A 38 -0.33 13.45 9.02
C GLN A 38 0.97 12.82 9.55
N ILE A 39 1.37 11.65 9.05
CA ILE A 39 2.59 10.97 9.46
C ILE A 39 3.72 11.42 8.52
N PRO A 40 4.77 12.13 9.02
CA PRO A 40 5.92 12.46 8.19
C PRO A 40 6.54 11.19 7.61
N SER A 41 6.66 11.13 6.29
CA SER A 41 7.12 9.93 5.58
C SER A 41 7.99 10.25 4.36
N GLU A 42 8.62 11.43 4.31
CA GLU A 42 9.38 11.81 3.14
C GLU A 42 10.74 11.10 3.09
N ASN A 43 11.13 10.69 1.88
CA ASN A 43 12.49 10.26 1.58
C ASN A 43 13.40 11.51 1.56
N LYS A 44 14.22 11.72 2.60
CA LYS A 44 15.16 12.85 2.73
C LYS A 44 16.61 12.37 2.78
N PRO A 45 17.24 12.11 1.61
CA PRO A 45 18.59 11.57 1.55
C PRO A 45 19.60 12.34 2.41
N PRO A 46 20.55 11.66 3.09
CA PRO A 46 20.80 10.22 2.99
C PRO A 46 19.84 9.35 3.83
N VAL A 47 18.99 9.95 4.67
CA VAL A 47 18.05 9.27 5.57
C VAL A 47 16.62 9.26 5.00
N GLY A 48 15.65 8.83 5.80
CA GLY A 48 14.23 8.84 5.45
C GLY A 48 13.36 8.74 6.69
N PHE A 49 12.08 9.08 6.57
CA PHE A 49 11.10 9.10 7.67
C PHE A 49 9.98 8.05 7.47
N GLU A 50 10.16 7.12 6.53
CA GLU A 50 9.10 6.20 6.09
C GLU A 50 8.62 5.23 7.19
N LEU A 51 9.48 4.85 8.15
CA LEU A 51 9.21 3.81 9.15
C LEU A 51 7.85 3.95 9.85
N ALA A 52 7.53 5.14 10.36
CA ALA A 52 6.30 5.34 11.13
C ALA A 52 5.04 5.16 10.27
N CYS A 53 5.08 5.67 9.03
CA CYS A 53 3.96 5.55 8.10
C CYS A 53 3.80 4.11 7.62
N GLN A 54 4.91 3.42 7.32
CA GLN A 54 4.90 2.01 6.94
C GLN A 54 4.36 1.09 8.05
N ASN A 55 4.74 1.33 9.31
CA ASN A 55 4.20 0.60 10.45
C ASN A 55 2.69 0.84 10.64
N HIS A 56 2.23 2.07 10.44
CA HIS A 56 0.79 2.35 10.46
C HIS A 56 0.05 1.63 9.34
N PHE A 57 0.59 1.68 8.12
CA PHE A 57 -0.03 1.02 6.97
C PHE A 57 -0.04 -0.50 7.07
N ARG A 58 1.01 -1.10 7.64
CA ARG A 58 1.05 -2.51 8.01
C ARG A 58 -0.14 -2.90 8.89
N ALA A 59 -0.38 -2.14 9.97
CA ALA A 59 -1.48 -2.43 10.89
C ALA A 59 -2.84 -2.33 10.18
N VAL A 60 -3.02 -1.34 9.29
CA VAL A 60 -4.25 -1.19 8.48
C VAL A 60 -4.48 -2.42 7.58
N LEU A 61 -3.44 -2.96 6.95
CA LEU A 61 -3.55 -4.16 6.13
C LEU A 61 -3.84 -5.42 6.96
N GLU A 62 -3.19 -5.57 8.12
CA GLU A 62 -3.45 -6.68 9.05
C GLU A 62 -4.90 -6.63 9.59
N GLU A 63 -5.40 -5.44 9.95
CA GLU A 63 -6.79 -5.22 10.39
C GLU A 63 -7.81 -5.52 9.28
N ALA A 64 -7.46 -5.25 8.02
CA ALA A 64 -8.26 -5.63 6.86
C ALA A 64 -8.21 -7.13 6.54
N GLY A 65 -7.43 -7.92 7.29
CA GLY A 65 -7.31 -9.37 7.14
C GLY A 65 -6.31 -9.84 6.08
N ALA A 66 -5.44 -8.95 5.60
CA ALA A 66 -4.39 -9.32 4.66
C ALA A 66 -3.26 -10.11 5.34
N HIS A 67 -2.62 -10.98 4.58
CA HIS A 67 -1.31 -11.49 4.99
C HIS A 67 -0.26 -10.43 4.63
N VAL A 68 0.53 -9.99 5.62
CA VAL A 68 1.45 -8.86 5.45
C VAL A 68 2.91 -9.29 5.53
N ASP A 69 3.64 -9.08 4.44
CA ASP A 69 5.10 -9.14 4.41
C ASP A 69 5.68 -7.77 4.77
N TYR A 70 6.55 -7.74 5.77
CA TYR A 70 7.26 -6.55 6.23
C TYR A 70 8.76 -6.83 6.24
N PHE A 71 9.52 -6.09 5.44
CA PHE A 71 10.96 -6.34 5.29
C PHE A 71 11.73 -5.07 4.95
N PHE A 72 13.00 -5.04 5.29
CA PHE A 72 13.92 -3.98 4.91
C PHE A 72 14.61 -4.31 3.58
N PRO A 73 14.88 -3.33 2.71
CA PRO A 73 15.58 -3.58 1.45
C PRO A 73 16.92 -4.29 1.64
N GLU A 74 17.64 -4.01 2.73
CA GLU A 74 18.94 -4.62 3.06
C GLU A 74 18.85 -6.11 3.41
N GLU A 75 17.65 -6.64 3.67
CA GLU A 75 17.42 -8.07 3.93
C GLU A 75 17.30 -8.87 2.63
N LEU A 76 17.13 -8.20 1.48
CA LEU A 76 17.03 -8.85 0.19
C LEU A 76 18.41 -9.30 -0.32
N GLU A 77 18.49 -10.55 -0.77
CA GLU A 77 19.65 -11.05 -1.48
C GLU A 77 19.88 -10.25 -2.76
N GLY A 78 21.13 -9.87 -3.04
CA GLY A 78 21.46 -9.08 -4.22
C GLY A 78 21.12 -7.59 -4.09
N PHE A 79 20.71 -7.09 -2.92
CA PHE A 79 20.28 -5.70 -2.75
C PHE A 79 21.34 -4.68 -3.18
N LYS A 80 22.61 -4.90 -2.81
CA LYS A 80 23.72 -3.97 -3.13
C LYS A 80 24.27 -4.18 -4.55
N GLU A 81 24.00 -5.34 -5.12
CA GLU A 81 24.38 -5.77 -6.46
C GLU A 81 23.40 -5.24 -7.52
N SER A 82 22.20 -4.81 -7.09
CA SER A 82 21.20 -4.21 -7.95
C SER A 82 21.73 -2.95 -8.66
N PRO A 83 21.51 -2.80 -9.98
CA PRO A 83 21.88 -1.58 -10.70
C PRO A 83 21.10 -0.34 -10.24
N LEU A 84 20.02 -0.53 -9.47
CA LEU A 84 19.22 0.55 -8.87
C LEU A 84 19.64 0.88 -7.44
N TYR A 85 20.62 0.17 -6.87
CA TYR A 85 21.17 0.50 -5.55
C TYR A 85 21.83 1.88 -5.57
N LEU A 86 21.53 2.70 -4.58
CA LEU A 86 22.02 4.07 -4.49
C LEU A 86 23.04 4.18 -3.36
N PRO A 87 24.35 4.12 -3.66
CA PRO A 87 25.39 4.16 -2.63
C PRO A 87 25.37 5.50 -1.89
N GLY A 88 25.72 5.47 -0.59
CA GLY A 88 25.74 6.65 0.28
C GLY A 88 24.40 7.01 0.91
N ARG A 89 23.36 6.18 0.74
CA ARG A 89 22.08 6.28 1.46
C ARG A 89 22.00 5.28 2.60
N THR A 90 21.18 5.59 3.61
CA THR A 90 20.76 4.60 4.61
C THR A 90 19.37 4.07 4.30
N TYR A 91 19.19 2.76 4.53
CA TYR A 91 17.94 2.03 4.30
C TYR A 91 17.36 1.46 5.60
N LYS A 92 18.00 1.72 6.75
CA LYS A 92 17.71 1.15 8.06
C LYS A 92 16.27 1.37 8.55
N ASP A 93 15.66 2.50 8.23
CA ASP A 93 14.32 2.88 8.71
C ASP A 93 13.32 2.99 7.55
N ARG A 94 13.53 2.18 6.50
CA ARG A 94 12.79 2.29 5.23
C ARG A 94 12.23 0.93 4.80
N PRO A 95 11.36 0.32 5.63
CA PRO A 95 10.78 -0.97 5.31
C PRO A 95 9.85 -0.87 4.10
N ASN A 96 9.63 -2.00 3.44
CA ASN A 96 8.53 -2.22 2.52
C ASN A 96 7.44 -3.03 3.22
N VAL A 97 6.19 -2.77 2.83
CA VAL A 97 4.99 -3.45 3.32
C VAL A 97 4.21 -3.95 2.12
N VAL A 98 3.87 -5.23 2.08
CA VAL A 98 3.09 -5.87 1.01
C VAL A 98 1.95 -6.66 1.64
N GLY A 99 0.72 -6.42 1.20
CA GLY A 99 -0.47 -7.18 1.62
C GLY A 99 -1.02 -8.03 0.49
N THR A 100 -1.38 -9.29 0.78
CA THR A 100 -2.00 -10.25 -0.16
C THR A 100 -3.29 -10.83 0.38
#